data_AF-A0AAU7HE37-F1
#
_entry.id   AF-A0AAU7HE37-F1
#
_cell.length_a   1.000
_cell.length_b   1.000
_cell.length_c   1.000
_cell.angle_alpha   90.00
_cell.angle_beta   90.00
_cell.angle_gamma   90.00
#
_symmetry.space_group_name_H-M   'P 1'
#
loop_
_entity.id
_entity.type
_entity.pdbx_description
1 polymer ?
#
loop_
_entity_poly.entity_id
_entity_poly.type
_entity_poly.pdbx_seq_one_letter_code
_entity_poly.pdbx_strand_id
1 'polypeptide(L)' 'MADAMDLVQQRVEEERQRHIRAARAKTPGVSRVLCVECEAPIPPARRRAIPGVQLCITCQEIAELKGKHYNGGAV' A
#
# COMPACT_ATOMS: atom_id res chain seq x y z
N MET A 1 24.15 -7.72 -30.64
CA MET A 1 23.44 -8.81 -29.96
C MET A 1 23.37 -8.44 -28.50
N ALA A 2 22.24 -8.66 -27.85
CA ALA A 2 22.15 -8.43 -26.40
C ALA A 2 23.07 -9.43 -25.70
N ASP A 3 23.94 -8.93 -24.83
CA ASP A 3 24.84 -9.78 -24.06
C ASP A 3 24.18 -10.24 -22.75
N ALA A 4 24.94 -10.99 -21.93
CA ALA A 4 24.43 -11.48 -20.66
C ALA A 4 24.08 -10.34 -19.69
N MET A 5 24.74 -9.17 -19.81
CA MET A 5 24.47 -8.02 -18.95
C MET A 5 23.17 -7.34 -19.36
N ASP A 6 22.92 -7.18 -20.66
CA ASP A 6 21.66 -6.64 -21.19
C ASP A 6 20.44 -7.45 -20.69
N LEU A 7 20.55 -8.78 -20.65
CA LEU A 7 19.49 -9.66 -20.16
C LEU A 7 19.23 -9.53 -18.65
N VAL A 8 20.27 -9.32 -17.85
CA VAL A 8 20.13 -9.06 -16.40
C VAL A 8 19.44 -7.72 -16.18
N GLN A 9 19.83 -6.67 -16.91
CA GLN A 9 19.21 -5.35 -16.81
C GLN A 9 17.73 -5.39 -17.17
N GLN A 10 17.34 -6.13 -18.21
CA GLN A 10 15.94 -6.30 -18.58
C GLN A 10 15.13 -6.95 -17.46
N ARG A 11 15.65 -8.01 -16.82
CA ARG A 11 14.95 -8.67 -15.70
C ARG A 11 14.77 -7.76 -14.50
N VAL A 12 15.80 -6.98 -14.15
CA VAL A 12 15.74 -6.02 -13.05
C VAL A 12 14.69 -4.95 -13.35
N GLU A 13 14.61 -4.46 -14.58
CA GLU A 13 13.61 -3.47 -14.97
C GLU A 13 12.20 -4.06 -14.94
N GLU A 14 12.00 -5.28 -15.41
CA GLU A 14 10.71 -5.97 -15.32
C GLU A 14 10.24 -6.19 -13.88
N GLU A 15 11.14 -6.59 -12.99
CA GLU A 15 10.87 -6.72 -11.55
C GLU A 15 10.52 -5.36 -10.93
N ARG A 16 11.31 -4.32 -11.22
CA ARG A 16 11.04 -2.95 -10.78
C ARG A 16 9.65 -2.48 -11.24
N GLN A 17 9.31 -2.68 -12.51
CA GLN A 17 8.01 -2.30 -13.06
C GLN A 17 6.87 -3.06 -12.40
N ARG A 18 7.04 -4.35 -12.09
CA ARG A 18 6.06 -5.14 -11.33
C ARG A 18 5.81 -4.55 -9.94
N HIS A 19 6.87 -4.23 -9.19
CA HIS A 19 6.71 -3.60 -7.87
C HIS A 19 6.03 -2.23 -7.94
N ILE A 20 6.38 -1.39 -8.93
CA ILE A 20 5.73 -0.09 -9.14
C ILE A 20 4.24 -0.26 -9.43
N ARG A 21 3.87 -1.20 -10.31
CA ARG A 21 2.47 -1.49 -10.64
C ARG A 21 1.71 -1.98 -9.41
N ALA A 22 2.28 -2.90 -8.65
CA ALA A 22 1.66 -3.40 -7.42
C ALA A 22 1.43 -2.27 -6.39
N ALA A 23 2.42 -1.41 -6.17
CA ALA A 23 2.31 -0.28 -5.25
C ALA A 23 1.24 0.74 -5.68
N ARG A 24 1.05 0.92 -7.00
CA ARG A 24 0.06 1.84 -7.58
C ARG A 24 -1.34 1.23 -7.70
N ALA A 25 -1.50 -0.09 -7.65
CA ALA A 25 -2.77 -0.79 -7.86
C ALA A 25 -3.81 -0.59 -6.74
N LYS A 26 -3.61 0.36 -5.82
CA LYS A 26 -4.62 0.71 -4.81
C LYS A 26 -5.84 1.29 -5.52
N THR A 27 -6.91 0.50 -5.53
CA THR A 27 -8.18 0.88 -6.14
C THR A 27 -8.84 1.97 -5.28
N PRO A 28 -9.13 3.15 -5.81
CA PRO A 28 -9.82 4.19 -5.06
C PRO A 28 -11.26 3.72 -4.76
N GLY A 29 -11.62 3.71 -3.47
CA GLY A 29 -12.97 3.36 -3.01
C GLY A 29 -13.68 4.52 -2.32
N VAL A 30 -14.93 4.30 -1.92
CA VAL A 30 -15.67 5.26 -1.07
C VAL A 30 -15.05 5.25 0.33
N SER A 31 -14.65 6.43 0.84
CA SER A 31 -14.10 6.56 2.18
C SER A 31 -15.19 6.43 3.24
N ARG A 32 -14.91 5.68 4.32
CA ARG A 32 -15.84 5.54 5.44
C ARG A 32 -15.78 6.77 6.34
N VAL A 33 -16.91 7.08 6.97
CA VAL A 33 -17.02 8.16 7.96
C VAL A 33 -16.56 7.70 9.35
N LEU A 34 -16.76 6.43 9.67
CA LEU A 34 -16.39 5.81 10.95
C LEU A 34 -15.34 4.72 10.73
N CYS A 35 -14.43 4.58 11.68
CA CYS A 35 -13.42 3.53 11.71
C CYS A 35 -14.08 2.14 11.87
N VAL A 36 -13.56 1.13 11.18
CA VAL A 36 -14.08 -0.25 11.28
C VAL A 36 -13.70 -0.93 12.61
N GLU A 37 -12.55 -0.58 13.20
CA GLU A 37 -12.06 -1.26 14.40
C GLU A 37 -12.52 -0.61 15.71
N CYS A 38 -12.54 0.72 15.76
CA CYS A 38 -12.79 1.47 16.99
C CYS A 38 -13.97 2.43 16.88
N GLU A 39 -14.69 2.42 15.76
CA GLU A 39 -15.90 3.23 15.51
C GLU A 39 -15.71 4.75 15.64
N ALA A 40 -14.47 5.21 15.83
CA ALA A 40 -14.13 6.62 15.93
C ALA A 40 -14.35 7.35 14.59
N PRO A 41 -14.74 8.63 14.61
CA PRO A 41 -14.93 9.42 13.40
C PRO A 41 -13.62 9.63 12.66
N ILE A 42 -13.63 9.38 11.34
CA ILE A 42 -12.48 9.59 10.46
C ILE A 42 -12.44 11.06 10.01
N PRO A 43 -11.36 11.79 10.31
CA PRO A 43 -11.27 13.21 9.98
C PRO A 43 -11.36 13.43 8.47
N PRO A 44 -12.04 14.51 8.01
CA PRO A 44 -12.23 14.79 6.59
C PRO A 44 -10.91 14.96 5.83
N ALA A 45 -9.85 15.43 6.50
CA ALA A 45 -8.52 15.55 5.92
C ALA A 45 -7.99 14.18 5.39
N ARG A 46 -8.18 13.10 6.16
CA ARG A 46 -7.76 11.74 5.73
C ARG A 46 -8.64 11.20 4.61
N ARG A 47 -9.94 11.46 4.64
CA ARG A 47 -10.87 11.06 3.58
C ARG A 47 -10.56 11.69 2.22
N ARG A 48 -10.04 12.93 2.23
CA ARG A 48 -9.57 13.62 1.02
C ARG A 48 -8.21 13.12 0.55
N ALA A 49 -7.28 12.89 1.48
CA ALA A 49 -5.92 12.45 1.15
C ALA A 49 -5.88 11.00 0.62
N ILE A 50 -6.73 10.11 1.16
CA ILE A 50 -6.75 8.69 0.82
C ILE A 50 -8.19 8.29 0.44
N PRO A 51 -8.51 8.28 -0.85
CA PRO A 51 -9.76 7.70 -1.35
C PRO A 51 -9.87 6.23 -0.91
N GLY A 52 -10.96 5.87 -0.24
CA GLY A 52 -11.18 4.50 0.25
C GLY A 52 -10.65 4.23 1.66
N VAL A 53 -10.32 5.26 2.46
CA VAL A 53 -9.91 5.06 3.85
C VAL A 53 -10.99 4.35 4.69
N GLN A 54 -10.58 3.31 5.42
CA GLN A 54 -11.46 2.50 6.27
C GLN A 54 -11.12 2.60 7.77
N LEU A 55 -9.85 2.84 8.10
CA LEU A 55 -9.37 2.91 9.48
C LEU A 55 -9.05 4.37 9.87
N CYS A 56 -9.18 4.70 11.15
CA CYS A 56 -8.65 5.95 11.70
C CYS A 56 -7.11 5.93 11.71
N ILE A 57 -6.47 7.07 12.05
CA ILE A 57 -5.01 7.18 12.00
C ILE A 57 -4.33 6.26 13.01
N THR A 58 -4.86 6.15 14.22
CA THR A 58 -4.29 5.31 15.28
C THR A 58 -4.38 3.83 14.95
N CYS A 59 -5.55 3.36 14.48
CA CYS A 59 -5.71 1.98 14.02
C CYS A 59 -4.82 1.67 12.81
N GLN A 60 -4.67 2.63 11.88
CA GLN A 60 -3.78 2.47 10.74
C GLN A 60 -2.32 2.29 11.17
N GLU A 61 -1.83 3.10 12.12
CA GLU A 61 -0.48 2.99 12.66
C GLU A 61 -0.25 1.64 13.32
N ILE A 62 -1.21 1.16 14.11
CA ILE A 62 -1.14 -0.17 14.73
C ILE A 62 -1.11 -1.27 13.66
N ALA A 63 -1.95 -1.18 12.63
CA ALA A 63 -1.98 -2.16 11.54
C ALA A 63 -0.64 -2.19 10.77
N GLU A 64 -0.03 -1.02 10.53
CA GLU A 64 1.28 -0.92 9.89
C GLU A 64 2.42 -1.45 10.76
N LEU A 65 2.41 -1.15 12.06
CA LEU A 65 3.37 -1.73 13.01
C LEU A 65 3.23 -3.25 13.05
N LYS A 66 1.99 -3.76 13.11
CA LYS A 66 1.72 -5.20 13.07
C LYS A 66 2.22 -5.81 11.76
N GLY A 67 1.98 -5.17 10.62
CA GLY A 67 2.49 -5.63 9.33
C GLY A 67 4.02 -5.66 9.27
N LYS A 68 4.70 -4.63 9.77
CA LYS A 68 6.16 -4.56 9.80
C LYS A 68 6.80 -5.64 10.68
N HIS A 69 6.19 -5.93 11.84
CA HIS A 69 6.77 -6.85 12.82
C HIS A 69 6.32 -8.30 12.64
N TYR A 70 5.07 -8.55 12.25
CA TYR A 70 4.51 -9.90 12.18
C TYR A 70 4.39 -10.45 10.74
N ASN A 71 4.28 -9.60 9.71
CA ASN A 71 4.26 -10.04 8.30
C ASN A 71 5.64 -9.96 7.67
N GLY A 72 6.70 -10.40 8.37
CA GLY A 72 8.11 -10.37 7.92
C GLY A 72 8.44 -11.21 6.68
N GLY A 73 7.54 -11.32 5.70
CA GLY A 73 7.70 -12.06 4.46
C GLY A 73 6.47 -12.08 3.55
N ALA A 74 5.65 -11.02 3.49
CA ALA A 74 4.58 -10.90 2.49
C ALA A 74 4.92 -9.79 1.48
N VAL A 75 5.91 -10.07 0.63
CA VAL A 75 6.14 -9.43 -0.67
C VAL A 75 6.16 -10.49 -1.75
#